data_AF-A0A9P1E9T9-F1
#
_entry.id   AF-A0A9P1E9T9-F1
#
_cell.length_a   1.000
_cell.length_b   1.000
_cell.length_c   1.000
_cell.angle_alpha   90.00
_cell.angle_beta   90.00
_cell.angle_gamma   90.00
#
_symmetry.space_group_name_H-M   'P 1'
#
loop_
_entity.id
_entity.type
_entity.pdbx_description
1 polymer ?
#
loop_
_entity_poly.entity_id
_entity_poly.type
_entity_poly.pdbx_seq_one_letter_code
_entity_poly.pdbx_strand_id
1 'polypeptide(L)'
;MKDRFDSFGGVTFEGHNLSTVNVYKDGVVLCLDEGKVLSSRLIIDAMGNFSPIVKQVRCGSKPDGVCLVVGSCARGFKDNSTSDVIFSSSSVKEIGESKVHYFWEAFPAGSGSTDRTTYLFTYVDPRPGCPKLEELLEDYWDLMPSYQGVSFDSLEILRVVFGIFPTYRDSPLPAAFDRVLQFGDASGIQSPVSFGGFGSLSRHLSRLTNGITEALEGNFLDCRSLSLLNPYMPNLSASWLFQRAMSAKKPSDVPPEFINNLLLSNFKSMQQLGDPVLRPFLQDVIQFGPLVKTLGLVMFTNPKILPSIFKQVGIPELLDWSGHFFMLGCYTCLSTYLEPAIRCVPYSTFPRT
;
A
#
# COMPACT_ATOMS: atom_id res chain seq x y z
N MET A 1 16.88 1.43 16.44
CA MET A 1 16.57 0.13 15.79
C MET A 1 17.83 -0.62 15.41
N LYS A 2 18.80 0.03 14.74
CA LYS A 2 20.13 -0.54 14.45
C LYS A 2 20.81 -1.13 15.68
N ASP A 3 20.97 -0.35 16.76
CA ASP A 3 21.61 -0.84 17.99
C ASP A 3 20.92 -2.08 18.58
N ARG A 4 19.59 -2.16 18.42
CA ARG A 4 18.83 -3.34 18.84
C ARG A 4 19.14 -4.55 17.94
N PHE A 5 19.18 -4.36 16.62
CA PHE A 5 19.58 -5.42 15.68
C PHE A 5 21.01 -5.92 15.97
N ASP A 6 21.94 -4.99 16.18
CA ASP A 6 23.34 -5.30 16.51
C ASP A 6 23.44 -6.02 17.87
N SER A 7 22.63 -5.64 18.87
CA SER A 7 22.58 -6.32 20.17
C SER A 7 22.12 -7.78 20.11
N PHE A 8 21.38 -8.16 19.06
CA PHE A 8 20.99 -9.55 18.79
C PHE A 8 22.01 -10.29 17.90
N GLY A 9 23.20 -9.72 17.69
CA GLY A 9 24.24 -10.29 16.84
C GLY A 9 24.08 -10.00 15.35
N GLY A 10 23.16 -9.10 14.99
CA GLY A 10 23.06 -8.58 13.63
C GLY A 10 24.32 -7.82 13.22
N VAL A 11 24.64 -7.86 11.92
CA VAL A 11 25.77 -7.12 11.35
C VAL A 11 25.23 -6.19 10.29
N THR A 12 25.50 -4.89 10.44
CA THR A 12 25.04 -3.86 9.51
C THR A 12 26.20 -3.37 8.65
N PHE A 13 26.02 -3.38 7.32
CA PHE A 13 26.97 -2.80 6.36
C PHE A 13 26.37 -1.54 5.74
N GLU A 14 26.71 -0.37 6.27
CA GLU A 14 26.23 0.92 5.76
C GLU A 14 27.06 1.42 4.59
N GLY A 15 26.47 2.25 3.73
CA GLY A 15 27.17 2.87 2.60
C GLY A 15 27.51 1.91 1.45
N HIS A 16 26.97 0.69 1.45
CA HIS A 16 27.18 -0.28 0.38
C HIS A 16 25.90 -0.42 -0.46
N ASN A 17 26.01 -0.30 -1.79
CA ASN A 17 24.93 -0.71 -2.68
C ASN A 17 25.11 -2.17 -3.13
N LEU A 18 23.99 -2.80 -3.43
CA LEU A 18 23.96 -4.13 -4.03
C LEU A 18 24.16 -4.01 -5.54
N SER A 19 25.20 -4.63 -6.08
CA SER A 19 25.50 -4.61 -7.51
C SER A 19 24.95 -5.84 -8.24
N THR A 20 25.14 -7.03 -7.68
CA THR A 20 24.70 -8.28 -8.33
C THR A 20 24.33 -9.35 -7.29
N VAL A 21 23.36 -10.18 -7.65
CA VAL A 21 22.97 -11.37 -6.89
C VAL A 21 23.13 -12.58 -7.80
N ASN A 22 23.94 -13.54 -7.39
CA ASN A 22 24.12 -14.82 -8.08
C ASN A 22 23.47 -15.93 -7.24
N VAL A 23 22.42 -16.55 -7.79
CA VAL A 23 21.68 -17.63 -7.13
C VAL A 23 22.23 -18.98 -7.55
N TYR A 24 22.58 -19.82 -6.58
CA TYR A 24 23.06 -21.19 -6.77
C TYR A 24 22.12 -22.19 -6.08
N LYS A 25 22.33 -23.48 -6.36
CA LYS A 25 21.51 -24.55 -5.78
C LYS A 25 21.57 -24.60 -4.26
N ASP A 26 22.73 -24.29 -3.67
CA ASP A 26 23.04 -24.45 -2.25
C ASP A 26 23.22 -23.11 -1.50
N GLY A 27 23.24 -21.98 -2.21
CA GLY A 27 23.38 -20.67 -1.59
C GLY A 27 23.14 -19.52 -2.58
N VAL A 28 23.33 -18.31 -2.07
CA VAL A 28 23.23 -17.09 -2.87
C VAL A 28 24.37 -16.16 -2.50
N VAL A 29 24.96 -15.52 -3.51
CA VAL A 29 26.11 -14.63 -3.37
C VAL A 29 25.72 -13.22 -3.77
N LEU A 30 25.94 -12.28 -2.86
CA LEU A 30 25.73 -10.85 -3.06
C LEU A 30 27.08 -10.20 -3.32
N CYS A 31 27.19 -9.54 -4.48
CA CYS A 31 28.27 -8.61 -4.76
C CYS A 31 27.79 -7.21 -4.37
N LEU A 32 28.54 -6.55 -3.51
CA LEU A 32 28.33 -5.17 -3.15
C LEU A 32 29.29 -4.28 -3.96
N ASP A 33 29.06 -2.97 -3.90
CA ASP A 33 30.04 -2.00 -4.39
C ASP A 33 31.41 -2.21 -3.69
N GLU A 34 32.47 -1.68 -4.32
CA GLU A 34 33.85 -1.81 -3.83
C GLU A 34 34.40 -3.25 -3.79
N GLY A 35 33.74 -4.18 -4.48
CA GLY A 35 34.22 -5.56 -4.68
C GLY A 35 33.98 -6.49 -3.49
N LYS A 36 33.21 -6.06 -2.49
CA LYS A 36 32.88 -6.89 -1.33
C LYS A 36 31.86 -7.97 -1.70
N VAL A 37 32.12 -9.19 -1.25
CA VAL A 37 31.29 -10.36 -1.55
C VAL A 37 30.77 -10.96 -0.25
N LEU A 38 29.47 -11.21 -0.20
CA LEU A 38 28.79 -11.89 0.90
C LEU A 38 28.09 -13.14 0.37
N SER A 39 28.05 -14.21 1.17
CA SER A 39 27.26 -15.40 0.88
C SER A 39 26.20 -15.62 1.95
N SER A 40 25.04 -16.11 1.54
CA SER A 40 23.94 -16.46 2.44
C SER A 40 23.13 -17.64 1.92
N ARG A 41 22.21 -18.15 2.74
CA ARG A 41 21.23 -19.18 2.33
C ARG A 41 19.97 -18.58 1.67
N LEU A 42 19.60 -17.37 2.09
CA LEU A 42 18.40 -16.64 1.70
C LEU A 42 18.70 -15.14 1.70
N ILE A 43 18.12 -14.42 0.75
CA ILE A 43 18.06 -12.96 0.70
C ILE A 43 16.63 -12.52 0.97
N ILE A 44 16.49 -11.55 1.87
CA ILE A 44 15.25 -10.80 2.07
C ILE A 44 15.40 -9.46 1.35
N ASP A 45 14.71 -9.31 0.23
CA ASP A 45 14.67 -8.06 -0.52
C ASP A 45 13.71 -7.07 0.15
N ALA A 46 14.29 -6.18 0.94
CA ALA A 46 13.58 -5.08 1.61
C ALA A 46 13.97 -3.70 1.04
N MET A 47 14.38 -3.63 -0.25
CA MET A 47 14.81 -2.38 -0.90
C MET A 47 13.64 -1.46 -1.32
N GLY A 48 12.42 -1.84 -0.96
CA GLY A 48 11.19 -1.06 -1.18
C GLY A 48 10.69 -1.06 -2.62
N ASN A 49 9.78 -0.12 -2.93
CA ASN A 49 9.07 -0.06 -4.22
C ASN A 49 9.97 0.03 -5.45
N PHE A 50 11.20 0.52 -5.30
CA PHE A 50 12.17 0.69 -6.38
C PHE A 50 13.23 -0.40 -6.43
N SER A 51 13.03 -1.51 -5.71
CA SER A 51 13.94 -2.67 -5.70
C SER A 51 14.39 -3.03 -7.13
N PRO A 52 15.71 -3.04 -7.40
CA PRO A 52 16.24 -3.50 -8.68
C PRO A 52 15.91 -4.97 -8.99
N ILE A 53 15.72 -5.79 -7.97
CA ILE A 53 15.31 -7.20 -8.13
C ILE A 53 13.87 -7.24 -8.62
N VAL A 54 12.96 -6.51 -7.97
CA VAL A 54 11.55 -6.44 -8.38
C VAL A 54 11.40 -5.91 -9.81
N LYS A 55 12.20 -4.90 -10.20
CA LYS A 55 12.21 -4.40 -11.58
C LYS A 55 12.56 -5.48 -12.61
N GLN A 56 13.49 -6.37 -12.28
CA GLN A 56 13.84 -7.53 -13.11
C GLN A 56 12.70 -8.55 -13.16
N VAL A 57 12.11 -8.90 -12.00
CA VAL A 57 10.96 -9.82 -11.94
C VAL A 57 9.79 -9.32 -12.78
N ARG A 58 9.52 -8.01 -12.72
CA ARG A 58 8.44 -7.38 -13.48
C ARG A 58 8.84 -7.08 -14.93
N CYS A 59 10.06 -7.39 -15.37
CA CYS A 59 10.55 -7.12 -16.73
C CYS A 59 10.33 -5.67 -17.21
N GLY A 60 10.48 -4.69 -16.32
CA GLY A 60 10.22 -3.28 -16.65
C GLY A 60 8.74 -2.93 -16.87
N SER A 61 7.81 -3.79 -16.46
CA SER A 61 6.37 -3.53 -16.56
C SER A 61 6.00 -2.24 -15.83
N LYS A 62 5.19 -1.45 -16.52
CA LYS A 62 4.63 -0.20 -15.99
C LYS A 62 3.73 -0.50 -14.78
N PRO A 63 3.79 0.30 -13.70
CA PRO A 63 2.78 0.23 -12.64
C PRO A 63 1.36 0.45 -13.20
N ASP A 64 0.36 -0.15 -12.55
CA ASP A 64 -1.06 0.06 -12.87
C ASP A 64 -1.55 1.43 -12.38
N GLY A 65 -0.87 1.99 -11.38
CA GLY A 65 -1.11 3.31 -10.82
C GLY A 65 0.11 3.83 -10.07
N VAL A 66 0.12 5.12 -9.78
CA VAL A 66 1.14 5.76 -8.95
C VAL A 66 0.44 6.70 -7.99
N CYS A 67 0.87 6.70 -6.73
CA CYS A 67 0.59 7.79 -5.81
C CYS A 67 1.81 8.69 -5.68
N LEU A 68 1.56 9.98 -5.85
CA LEU A 68 2.53 11.03 -5.59
C LEU A 68 2.17 11.63 -4.25
N VAL A 69 3.13 11.68 -3.33
CA VAL A 69 2.98 12.34 -2.03
C VAL A 69 4.02 13.43 -1.86
N VAL A 70 3.60 14.53 -1.25
CA VAL A 70 4.46 15.58 -0.71
C VAL A 70 3.95 15.95 0.67
N GLY A 71 4.78 16.60 1.48
CA GLY A 71 4.37 17.02 2.80
C GLY A 71 5.50 17.59 3.62
N SER A 72 5.19 17.89 4.87
CA SER A 72 6.17 18.34 5.84
C SER A 72 5.82 17.88 7.25
N CYS A 73 6.84 17.75 8.07
CA CYS A 73 6.71 17.77 9.52
C CYS A 73 7.05 19.18 9.99
N ALA A 74 6.12 19.81 10.69
CA ALA A 74 6.27 21.17 11.18
C ALA A 74 5.86 21.28 12.64
N ARG A 75 6.46 22.22 13.36
CA ARG A 75 6.18 22.55 14.76
C ARG A 75 5.41 23.85 14.85
N GLY A 76 4.47 23.92 15.79
CA GLY A 76 3.71 25.15 16.10
C GLY A 76 2.21 24.94 16.17
N PHE A 77 1.72 23.71 16.00
CA PHE A 77 0.30 23.38 16.07
C PHE A 77 -0.19 23.41 17.53
N LYS A 78 -1.28 24.15 17.78
CA LYS A 78 -1.88 24.29 19.12
C LYS A 78 -2.79 23.10 19.47
N ASP A 79 -3.68 22.73 18.56
CA ASP A 79 -4.65 21.64 18.72
C ASP A 79 -4.22 20.43 17.87
N ASN A 80 -3.36 19.58 18.44
CA ASN A 80 -2.70 18.48 17.72
C ASN A 80 -2.94 17.11 18.38
N SER A 81 -4.20 16.83 18.77
CA SER A 81 -4.59 15.57 19.41
C SER A 81 -5.33 14.61 18.48
N THR A 82 -5.71 15.06 17.28
CA THR A 82 -6.49 14.28 16.30
C THR A 82 -5.68 14.03 15.03
N SER A 83 -6.10 13.02 14.28
CA SER A 83 -5.51 12.66 12.99
C SER A 83 -6.56 12.67 11.90
N ASP A 84 -6.14 13.09 10.71
CA ASP A 84 -6.94 13.01 9.49
C ASP A 84 -6.43 11.82 8.69
N VAL A 85 -7.19 10.72 8.71
CA VAL A 85 -6.82 9.49 7.97
C VAL A 85 -6.98 9.68 6.47
N ILE A 86 -7.99 10.45 6.06
CA ILE A 86 -8.14 10.92 4.68
C ILE A 86 -9.11 12.11 4.68
N PHE A 87 -8.68 13.21 4.09
CA PHE A 87 -9.51 14.39 3.89
C PHE A 87 -9.49 14.80 2.42
N SER A 88 -10.66 15.17 1.90
CA SER A 88 -10.84 15.55 0.51
C SER A 88 -11.91 16.63 0.40
N SER A 89 -11.55 17.76 -0.18
CA SER A 89 -12.45 18.91 -0.36
C SER A 89 -12.28 19.62 -1.69
N SER A 90 -11.23 19.28 -2.46
CA SER A 90 -10.92 19.94 -3.73
C SER A 90 -11.68 19.27 -4.87
N SER A 91 -12.12 20.06 -5.84
CA SER A 91 -12.49 19.56 -7.17
C SER A 91 -11.25 19.02 -7.89
N VAL A 92 -11.44 18.18 -8.91
CA VAL A 92 -10.36 17.79 -9.82
C VAL A 92 -9.70 19.04 -10.41
N LYS A 93 -8.36 19.11 -10.32
CA LYS A 93 -7.54 20.21 -10.83
C LYS A 93 -6.71 19.78 -12.03
N GLU A 94 -6.30 20.75 -12.83
CA GLU A 94 -5.31 20.56 -13.90
C GLU A 94 -3.94 20.98 -13.37
N ILE A 95 -2.94 20.13 -13.60
CA ILE A 95 -1.54 20.37 -13.25
C ILE A 95 -0.69 19.87 -14.41
N GLY A 96 0.04 20.79 -15.06
CA GLY A 96 0.69 20.52 -16.34
C GLY A 96 -0.28 19.92 -17.35
N GLU A 97 0.03 18.72 -17.85
CA GLU A 97 -0.81 18.00 -18.81
C GLU A 97 -1.81 17.03 -18.17
N SER A 98 -1.76 16.89 -16.84
CA SER A 98 -2.49 15.90 -16.06
C SER A 98 -3.72 16.50 -15.35
N LYS A 99 -4.64 15.62 -14.98
CA LYS A 99 -5.72 15.93 -14.03
C LYS A 99 -5.45 15.19 -12.74
N VAL A 100 -5.57 15.89 -11.62
CA VAL A 100 -5.29 15.36 -10.28
C VAL A 100 -6.45 15.64 -9.33
N HIS A 101 -6.56 14.79 -8.32
CA HIS A 101 -7.48 14.98 -7.22
C HIS A 101 -6.69 14.92 -5.93
N TYR A 102 -6.77 15.97 -5.13
CA TYR A 102 -5.97 16.11 -3.92
C TYR A 102 -6.65 15.54 -2.70
N PHE A 103 -5.89 14.72 -2.00
CA PHE A 103 -6.21 14.15 -0.71
C PHE A 103 -5.19 14.63 0.31
N TRP A 104 -5.65 14.74 1.55
CA TRP A 104 -4.83 15.14 2.68
C TRP A 104 -4.84 14.08 3.76
N GLU A 105 -3.69 13.97 4.42
CA GLU A 105 -3.49 13.19 5.63
C GLU A 105 -2.72 14.04 6.63
N ALA A 106 -3.04 13.92 7.91
CA ALA A 106 -2.30 14.64 8.92
C ALA A 106 -2.32 13.95 10.28
N PHE A 107 -1.13 13.86 10.90
CA PHE A 107 -0.92 13.10 12.12
C PHE A 107 -0.04 13.87 13.10
N PRO A 108 -0.34 13.84 14.41
CA PRO A 108 0.60 14.27 15.43
C PRO A 108 1.91 13.48 15.31
N ALA A 109 3.04 14.18 15.31
CA ALA A 109 4.35 13.56 15.18
C ALA A 109 4.88 13.14 16.56
N GLY A 110 5.61 12.03 16.61
CA GLY A 110 6.23 11.54 17.85
C GLY A 110 7.38 12.40 18.38
N SER A 111 7.79 13.44 17.64
CA SER A 111 8.90 14.33 18.03
C SER A 111 8.51 15.41 19.04
N GLY A 112 7.22 15.71 19.20
CA GLY A 112 6.75 16.73 20.13
C GLY A 112 5.23 16.92 20.06
N SER A 113 4.62 17.41 21.14
CA SER A 113 3.16 17.59 21.22
C SER A 113 2.60 18.59 20.22
N THR A 114 3.43 19.56 19.79
CA THR A 114 3.08 20.59 18.80
C THR A 114 3.57 20.28 17.39
N ASP A 115 4.18 19.12 17.20
CA ASP A 115 4.76 18.71 15.92
C ASP A 115 3.71 17.88 15.16
N ARG A 116 3.43 18.24 13.92
CA ARG A 116 2.44 17.55 13.08
C ARG A 116 3.04 17.27 11.72
N THR A 117 2.82 16.07 11.22
CA THR A 117 3.15 15.70 9.85
C THR A 117 1.91 15.81 8.99
N THR A 118 1.99 16.61 7.93
CA THR A 118 0.89 16.85 7.00
C THR A 118 1.31 16.46 5.60
N TYR A 119 0.50 15.62 4.95
CA TYR A 119 0.72 15.13 3.59
C TYR A 119 -0.37 15.62 2.65
N LEU A 120 0.03 15.93 1.41
CA LEU A 120 -0.82 16.08 0.25
C LEU A 120 -0.45 14.99 -0.74
N PHE A 121 -1.46 14.27 -1.25
CA PHE A 121 -1.21 13.23 -2.24
C PHE A 121 -2.28 13.18 -3.33
N THR A 122 -1.92 12.56 -4.45
CA THR A 122 -2.82 12.30 -5.58
C THR A 122 -2.47 10.97 -6.23
N TYR A 123 -3.48 10.29 -6.75
CA TYR A 123 -3.31 9.12 -7.61
C TYR A 123 -3.27 9.54 -9.06
N VAL A 124 -2.31 9.00 -9.81
CA VAL A 124 -2.11 9.27 -11.24
C VAL A 124 -1.86 7.97 -12.01
N ASP A 125 -2.22 7.96 -13.29
CA ASP A 125 -1.81 6.90 -14.22
C ASP A 125 -0.38 7.18 -14.69
N PRO A 126 0.60 6.28 -14.48
CA PRO A 126 1.99 6.51 -14.86
C PRO A 126 2.14 6.65 -16.37
N ARG A 127 2.22 7.88 -16.86
CA ARG A 127 2.40 8.23 -18.27
C ARG A 127 3.27 9.49 -18.38
N PRO A 128 3.91 9.74 -19.53
CA PRO A 128 4.51 11.04 -19.78
C PRO A 128 3.49 12.17 -19.54
N GLY A 129 3.94 13.28 -18.97
CA GLY A 129 3.06 14.39 -18.58
C GLY A 129 2.41 14.25 -17.20
N CYS A 130 2.75 13.22 -16.42
CA CYS A 130 2.43 13.17 -14.99
C CYS A 130 3.01 14.39 -14.25
N PRO A 131 2.33 14.88 -13.19
CA PRO A 131 2.83 15.97 -12.38
C PRO A 131 4.18 15.61 -11.77
N LYS A 132 5.07 16.59 -11.69
CA LYS A 132 6.32 16.47 -10.95
C LYS A 132 6.07 16.61 -9.45
N LEU A 133 6.96 16.06 -8.62
CA LEU A 133 6.87 16.21 -7.17
C LEU A 133 7.06 17.68 -6.76
N GLU A 134 7.90 18.41 -7.48
CA GLU A 134 8.14 19.83 -7.28
C GLU A 134 6.85 20.64 -7.49
N GLU A 135 6.10 20.37 -8.56
CA GLU A 135 4.81 21.05 -8.83
C GLU A 135 3.78 20.73 -7.73
N LEU A 136 3.74 19.48 -7.28
CA LEU A 136 2.85 19.07 -6.19
C LEU A 136 3.26 19.72 -4.85
N LEU A 137 4.55 19.93 -4.63
CA LEU A 137 5.10 20.54 -3.43
C LEU A 137 4.80 22.05 -3.36
N GLU A 138 4.83 22.76 -4.50
CA GLU A 138 4.38 24.16 -4.56
C GLU A 138 2.89 24.28 -4.17
N ASP A 139 2.03 23.43 -4.76
CA ASP A 139 0.60 23.37 -4.40
C ASP A 139 0.39 23.02 -2.91
N TYR A 140 1.25 22.17 -2.34
CA TYR A 140 1.22 21.85 -0.92
C TYR A 140 1.45 23.08 -0.04
N TRP A 141 2.47 23.89 -0.33
CA TRP A 141 2.76 25.08 0.46
C TRP A 141 1.65 26.11 0.40
N ASP A 142 1.04 26.28 -0.77
CA ASP A 142 -0.08 27.22 -0.97
C ASP A 142 -1.36 26.77 -0.24
N LEU A 143 -1.64 25.46 -0.24
CA LEU A 143 -2.92 24.94 0.26
C LEU A 143 -2.89 24.52 1.73
N MET A 144 -1.73 24.11 2.25
CA MET A 144 -1.60 23.54 3.60
C MET A 144 -2.08 24.49 4.72
N PRO A 145 -1.76 25.81 4.71
CA PRO A 145 -2.23 26.72 5.75
C PRO A 145 -3.75 26.76 5.88
N SER A 146 -4.46 26.76 4.74
CA SER A 146 -5.92 26.73 4.70
C SER A 146 -6.49 25.40 5.20
N TYR A 147 -5.89 24.29 4.77
CA TYR A 147 -6.30 22.95 5.22
C TYR A 147 -6.13 22.76 6.74
N GLN A 148 -4.99 23.18 7.30
CA GLN A 148 -4.70 23.04 8.73
C GLN A 148 -5.34 24.15 9.58
N GLY A 149 -5.86 25.23 8.97
CA GLY A 149 -6.42 26.38 9.68
C GLY A 149 -5.36 27.17 10.46
N VAL A 150 -4.14 27.26 9.95
CA VAL A 150 -2.99 27.92 10.61
C VAL A 150 -2.33 28.93 9.68
N SER A 151 -1.56 29.87 10.25
CA SER A 151 -0.68 30.75 9.47
C SER A 151 0.65 30.05 9.21
N PHE A 152 1.16 30.13 7.98
CA PHE A 152 2.44 29.54 7.63
C PHE A 152 3.60 30.11 8.48
N ASP A 153 3.60 31.42 8.73
CA ASP A 153 4.63 32.11 9.52
C ASP A 153 4.66 31.67 10.99
N SER A 154 3.60 30.99 11.46
CA SER A 154 3.54 30.43 12.81
C SER A 154 4.18 29.05 12.96
N LEU A 155 4.69 28.48 11.86
CA LEU A 155 5.24 27.14 11.81
C LEU A 155 6.76 27.12 11.60
N GLU A 156 7.44 26.25 12.35
CA GLU A 156 8.83 25.88 12.10
C GLU A 156 8.85 24.58 11.28
N ILE A 157 9.34 24.63 10.04
CA ILE A 157 9.47 23.45 9.19
C ILE A 157 10.65 22.60 9.65
N LEU A 158 10.37 21.40 10.16
CA LEU A 158 11.40 20.48 10.66
C LEU A 158 11.92 19.56 9.56
N ARG A 159 11.05 19.15 8.64
CA ARG A 159 11.37 18.23 7.54
C ARG A 159 10.39 18.38 6.39
N VAL A 160 10.90 18.32 5.17
CA VAL A 160 10.08 18.14 3.96
C VAL A 160 10.10 16.67 3.55
N VAL A 161 8.95 16.15 3.11
CA VAL A 161 8.77 14.75 2.71
C VAL A 161 8.18 14.72 1.30
N PHE A 162 8.68 13.81 0.47
CA PHE A 162 8.12 13.54 -0.84
C PHE A 162 8.37 12.07 -1.21
N GLY A 163 7.51 11.52 -2.06
CA GLY A 163 7.58 10.10 -2.41
C GLY A 163 6.73 9.75 -3.61
N ILE A 164 7.16 8.69 -4.29
CA ILE A 164 6.44 8.09 -5.42
C ILE A 164 6.19 6.63 -5.05
N PHE A 165 4.93 6.24 -5.01
CA PHE A 165 4.51 4.89 -4.68
C PHE A 165 3.84 4.22 -5.88
N PRO A 166 4.55 3.37 -6.63
CA PRO A 166 3.93 2.57 -7.68
C PRO A 166 2.99 1.52 -7.08
N THR A 167 1.86 1.29 -7.74
CA THR A 167 0.95 0.17 -7.45
C THR A 167 0.93 -0.81 -8.60
N TYR A 168 0.92 -2.09 -8.26
CA TYR A 168 0.77 -3.19 -9.19
C TYR A 168 -0.38 -4.07 -8.72
N ARG A 169 -1.37 -4.30 -9.60
CA ARG A 169 -2.52 -5.18 -9.31
C ARG A 169 -2.11 -6.60 -8.99
N ASP A 170 -1.09 -7.08 -9.70
CA ASP A 170 -0.46 -8.36 -9.47
C ASP A 170 0.55 -8.25 -8.30
N SER A 171 -0.03 -8.10 -7.09
CA SER A 171 0.66 -8.08 -5.80
C SER A 171 -0.20 -8.76 -4.73
N PRO A 172 0.39 -9.40 -3.69
CA PRO A 172 1.83 -9.50 -3.41
C PRO A 172 2.57 -10.33 -4.46
N LEU A 173 3.83 -9.96 -4.73
CA LEU A 173 4.64 -10.61 -5.75
C LEU A 173 5.12 -11.99 -5.26
N PRO A 174 4.85 -13.08 -6.01
CA PRO A 174 5.44 -14.38 -5.75
C PRO A 174 6.97 -14.33 -5.88
N ALA A 175 7.68 -15.22 -5.20
CA ALA A 175 9.12 -15.32 -5.34
C ALA A 175 9.46 -15.84 -6.74
N ALA A 176 10.20 -15.05 -7.52
CA ALA A 176 10.59 -15.39 -8.88
C ALA A 176 11.89 -16.20 -8.98
N PHE A 177 12.72 -16.14 -7.93
CA PHE A 177 14.02 -16.80 -7.87
C PHE A 177 14.13 -17.63 -6.60
N ASP A 178 14.87 -18.73 -6.68
CA ASP A 178 15.25 -19.49 -5.49
C ASP A 178 16.04 -18.57 -4.56
N ARG A 179 15.85 -18.75 -3.24
CA ARG A 179 16.61 -18.08 -2.19
C ARG A 179 16.50 -16.55 -2.17
N VAL A 180 15.49 -15.98 -2.83
CA VAL A 180 15.20 -14.54 -2.81
C VAL A 180 13.73 -14.32 -2.50
N LEU A 181 13.44 -13.62 -1.41
CA LEU A 181 12.08 -13.30 -0.99
C LEU A 181 11.89 -11.78 -0.89
N GLN A 182 10.91 -11.24 -1.62
CA GLN A 182 10.49 -9.85 -1.50
C GLN A 182 9.75 -9.61 -0.18
N PHE A 183 10.06 -8.50 0.48
CA PHE A 183 9.54 -8.15 1.79
C PHE A 183 9.19 -6.65 1.90
N GLY A 184 8.11 -6.35 2.62
CA GLY A 184 7.59 -4.99 2.73
C GLY A 184 7.17 -4.43 1.37
N ASP A 185 7.50 -3.16 1.11
CA ASP A 185 7.12 -2.48 -0.13
C ASP A 185 7.62 -3.19 -1.41
N ALA A 186 8.74 -3.92 -1.33
CA ALA A 186 9.25 -4.69 -2.46
C ALA A 186 8.32 -5.86 -2.84
N SER A 187 7.54 -6.40 -1.89
CA SER A 187 6.57 -7.45 -2.21
C SER A 187 5.25 -6.89 -2.76
N GLY A 188 4.98 -5.59 -2.60
CA GLY A 188 3.71 -5.00 -3.02
C GLY A 188 2.54 -5.34 -2.10
N ILE A 189 2.78 -5.82 -0.88
CA ILE A 189 1.73 -6.23 0.08
C ILE A 189 0.99 -5.05 0.74
N GLN A 190 1.43 -3.82 0.50
CA GLN A 190 0.80 -2.59 0.98
C GLN A 190 -0.52 -2.27 0.27
N SER A 191 -1.45 -1.62 0.97
CA SER A 191 -2.72 -1.16 0.40
C SER A 191 -2.48 -0.18 -0.75
N PRO A 192 -3.14 -0.33 -1.92
CA PRO A 192 -3.05 0.62 -3.02
C PRO A 192 -3.84 1.92 -2.76
N VAL A 193 -4.55 2.01 -1.63
CA VAL A 193 -5.31 3.18 -1.20
C VAL A 193 -4.48 4.03 -0.24
N SER A 194 -4.23 3.56 0.98
CA SER A 194 -3.48 4.35 1.96
C SER A 194 -1.96 4.37 1.75
N PHE A 195 -1.42 3.44 0.97
CA PHE A 195 0.02 3.17 0.88
C PHE A 195 0.69 2.93 2.24
N GLY A 196 -0.08 2.52 3.25
CA GLY A 196 0.40 2.24 4.60
C GLY A 196 1.26 0.97 4.69
N GLY A 197 2.47 1.00 4.14
CA GLY A 197 3.42 -0.13 4.13
C GLY A 197 3.74 -0.64 5.53
N PHE A 198 3.93 0.28 6.50
CA PHE A 198 4.17 -0.09 7.89
C PHE A 198 2.96 -0.80 8.54
N GLY A 199 1.75 -0.34 8.27
CA GLY A 199 0.52 -0.97 8.78
C GLY A 199 0.33 -2.38 8.22
N SER A 200 0.57 -2.54 6.90
CA SER A 200 0.58 -3.86 6.26
C SER A 200 1.65 -4.77 6.86
N LEU A 201 2.88 -4.28 6.99
CA LEU A 201 3.98 -5.05 7.54
C LEU A 201 3.72 -5.50 8.98
N SER A 202 3.18 -4.61 9.83
CA SER A 202 2.85 -4.93 11.21
C SER A 202 1.83 -6.08 11.32
N ARG A 203 0.86 -6.15 10.39
CA ARG A 203 -0.10 -7.27 10.31
C ARG A 203 0.54 -8.58 9.86
N HIS A 204 1.52 -8.51 8.97
CA HIS A 204 2.14 -9.70 8.37
C HIS A 204 3.40 -10.18 9.09
N LEU A 205 3.98 -9.38 9.98
CA LEU A 205 5.30 -9.62 10.57
C LEU A 205 5.41 -10.99 11.27
N SER A 206 4.42 -11.36 12.09
CA SER A 206 4.42 -12.65 12.79
C SER A 206 4.39 -13.83 11.80
N ARG A 207 3.45 -13.80 10.84
CA ARG A 207 3.31 -14.83 9.80
C ARG A 207 4.58 -14.97 8.97
N LEU A 208 5.14 -13.84 8.51
CA LEU A 208 6.33 -13.82 7.66
C LEU A 208 7.57 -14.31 8.43
N THR A 209 7.75 -13.88 9.68
CA THR A 209 8.89 -14.31 10.49
C THR A 209 8.86 -15.82 10.75
N ASN A 210 7.69 -16.35 11.13
CA ASN A 210 7.52 -17.79 11.35
C ASN A 210 7.75 -18.59 10.06
N GLY A 211 7.10 -18.17 8.96
CA GLY A 211 7.24 -18.86 7.68
C GLY A 211 8.64 -18.80 7.08
N ILE A 212 9.37 -17.69 7.25
CA ILE A 212 10.79 -17.58 6.85
C ILE A 212 11.65 -18.51 7.70
N THR A 213 11.37 -18.62 9.01
CA THR A 213 12.08 -19.52 9.91
C THR A 213 11.85 -20.98 9.50
N GLU A 214 10.61 -21.39 9.28
CA GLU A 214 10.26 -22.73 8.79
C GLU A 214 10.92 -23.04 7.44
N ALA A 215 10.93 -22.08 6.52
CA ALA A 215 11.60 -22.24 5.22
C ALA A 215 13.12 -22.43 5.36
N LEU A 216 13.77 -21.71 6.29
CA LEU A 216 15.20 -21.84 6.55
C LEU A 216 15.54 -23.17 7.25
N GLU A 217 14.73 -23.60 8.21
CA GLU A 217 14.91 -24.85 8.95
C GLU A 217 14.67 -26.09 8.07
N GLY A 218 13.60 -26.06 7.27
CA GLY A 218 13.25 -27.13 6.34
C GLY A 218 13.96 -27.08 4.99
N ASN A 219 14.79 -26.05 4.75
CA ASN A 219 15.44 -25.78 3.46
C ASN A 219 14.46 -25.64 2.28
N PHE A 220 13.26 -25.14 2.54
CA PHE A 220 12.23 -24.80 1.55
C PHE A 220 12.52 -23.44 0.90
N LEU A 221 13.68 -23.33 0.27
CA LEU A 221 14.23 -22.09 -0.26
C LEU A 221 14.14 -21.99 -1.78
N ASP A 222 13.38 -22.88 -2.43
CA ASP A 222 13.01 -22.75 -3.83
C ASP A 222 11.92 -21.68 -4.02
N CYS A 223 11.81 -21.16 -5.24
CA CYS A 223 10.87 -20.09 -5.57
C CYS A 223 9.40 -20.45 -5.31
N ARG A 224 9.01 -21.74 -5.45
CA ARG A 224 7.62 -22.16 -5.23
C ARG A 224 7.28 -22.15 -3.75
N SER A 225 8.16 -22.70 -2.93
CA SER A 225 8.01 -22.70 -1.47
C SER A 225 7.99 -21.28 -0.90
N LEU A 226 8.94 -20.44 -1.32
CA LEU A 226 9.01 -19.04 -0.89
C LEU A 226 7.78 -18.23 -1.33
N SER A 227 7.18 -18.55 -2.48
CA SER A 227 5.97 -17.89 -2.96
C SER A 227 4.76 -18.07 -2.03
N LEU A 228 4.73 -19.12 -1.21
CA LEU A 228 3.66 -19.32 -0.21
C LEU A 228 3.69 -18.25 0.89
N LEU A 229 4.81 -17.56 1.07
CA LEU A 229 4.94 -16.46 2.04
C LEU A 229 4.32 -15.15 1.53
N ASN A 230 4.12 -15.00 0.22
CA ASN A 230 3.42 -13.89 -0.42
C ASN A 230 2.22 -14.44 -1.22
N PRO A 231 1.20 -14.99 -0.55
CA PRO A 231 0.07 -15.61 -1.23
C PRO A 231 -0.78 -14.55 -1.93
N TYR A 232 -1.62 -15.02 -2.86
CA TYR A 232 -2.68 -14.20 -3.43
C TYR A 232 -3.61 -13.65 -2.34
N MET A 233 -3.84 -12.34 -2.36
CA MET A 233 -4.63 -11.61 -1.36
C MET A 233 -5.84 -10.94 -2.04
N PRO A 234 -7.02 -11.59 -2.07
CA PRO A 234 -8.18 -11.04 -2.78
C PRO A 234 -8.68 -9.71 -2.18
N ASN A 235 -8.46 -9.48 -0.88
CA ASN A 235 -8.73 -8.21 -0.23
C ASN A 235 -7.86 -7.07 -0.78
N LEU A 236 -6.59 -7.36 -1.05
CA LEU A 236 -5.66 -6.40 -1.62
C LEU A 236 -6.03 -6.10 -3.08
N SER A 237 -6.23 -7.13 -3.89
CA SER A 237 -6.63 -6.97 -5.30
C SER A 237 -7.98 -6.24 -5.43
N ALA A 238 -8.95 -6.54 -4.55
CA ALA A 238 -10.23 -5.84 -4.54
C ALA A 238 -10.11 -4.34 -4.18
N SER A 239 -9.07 -3.96 -3.42
CA SER A 239 -8.83 -2.56 -3.03
C SER A 239 -8.39 -1.69 -4.20
N TRP A 240 -7.82 -2.28 -5.26
CA TRP A 240 -7.36 -1.55 -6.43
C TRP A 240 -8.48 -0.78 -7.14
N LEU A 241 -9.70 -1.31 -7.14
CA LEU A 241 -10.86 -0.62 -7.70
C LEU A 241 -11.07 0.75 -7.04
N PHE A 242 -10.84 0.86 -5.72
CA PHE A 242 -10.98 2.12 -5.01
C PHE A 242 -9.93 3.12 -5.49
N GLN A 243 -8.67 2.72 -5.58
CA GLN A 243 -7.60 3.56 -6.13
C GLN A 243 -7.99 4.10 -7.51
N ARG A 244 -8.48 3.21 -8.40
CA ARG A 244 -8.91 3.56 -9.76
C ARG A 244 -10.08 4.53 -9.77
N ALA A 245 -11.05 4.36 -8.88
CA ALA A 245 -12.20 5.24 -8.73
C ALA A 245 -11.83 6.62 -8.14
N MET A 246 -10.78 6.67 -7.31
CA MET A 246 -10.26 7.88 -6.67
C MET A 246 -9.16 8.59 -7.48
N SER A 247 -8.79 8.06 -8.65
CA SER A 247 -7.79 8.68 -9.53
C SER A 247 -8.46 9.60 -10.54
N ALA A 248 -8.01 10.85 -10.68
CA ALA A 248 -8.48 11.70 -11.77
C ALA A 248 -7.99 11.16 -13.14
N LYS A 249 -8.80 11.33 -14.20
CA LYS A 249 -8.50 10.82 -15.55
C LYS A 249 -8.64 11.90 -16.62
N LYS A 250 -7.89 11.75 -17.71
CA LYS A 250 -7.96 12.58 -18.92
C LYS A 250 -8.08 11.66 -20.16
N PRO A 251 -9.13 11.80 -20.99
CA PRO A 251 -10.32 12.64 -20.79
C PRO A 251 -11.14 12.19 -19.56
N SER A 252 -11.97 13.09 -19.03
CA SER A 252 -12.89 12.78 -17.92
C SER A 252 -14.32 12.90 -18.42
N ASP A 253 -15.10 11.84 -18.24
CA ASP A 253 -16.52 11.78 -18.60
C ASP A 253 -17.44 11.87 -17.36
N VAL A 254 -16.87 12.30 -16.23
CA VAL A 254 -17.55 12.45 -14.93
C VAL A 254 -17.41 13.87 -14.39
N PRO A 255 -18.34 14.33 -13.54
CA PRO A 255 -18.23 15.66 -12.92
C PRO A 255 -16.93 15.82 -12.10
N PRO A 256 -16.35 17.03 -12.01
CA PRO A 256 -15.15 17.29 -11.20
C PRO A 256 -15.29 16.94 -9.71
N GLU A 257 -16.52 16.94 -9.19
CA GLU A 257 -16.84 16.57 -7.80
C GLU A 257 -17.11 15.07 -7.59
N PHE A 258 -16.97 14.25 -8.63
CA PHE A 258 -17.33 12.83 -8.57
C PHE A 258 -16.62 12.11 -7.42
N ILE A 259 -15.31 12.32 -7.25
CA ILE A 259 -14.50 11.65 -6.24
C ILE A 259 -14.96 12.07 -4.83
N ASN A 260 -15.21 13.35 -4.59
CA ASN A 260 -15.75 13.85 -3.32
C ASN A 260 -17.12 13.22 -3.01
N ASN A 261 -18.02 13.18 -3.99
CA ASN A 261 -19.34 12.59 -3.83
C ASN A 261 -19.29 11.07 -3.57
N LEU A 262 -18.33 10.37 -4.20
CA LEU A 262 -18.09 8.94 -3.98
C LEU A 262 -17.60 8.68 -2.55
N LEU A 263 -16.58 9.41 -2.10
CA LEU A 263 -16.06 9.31 -0.74
C LEU A 263 -17.14 9.64 0.29
N LEU A 264 -17.88 10.74 0.09
CA LEU A 264 -18.95 11.16 0.99
C LEU A 264 -20.04 10.08 1.11
N SER A 265 -20.45 9.49 -0.01
CA SER A 265 -21.46 8.42 -0.01
C SER A 265 -20.96 7.19 0.74
N ASN A 266 -19.73 6.74 0.45
CA ASN A 266 -19.12 5.58 1.09
C ASN A 266 -18.96 5.80 2.60
N PHE A 267 -18.37 6.93 3.04
CA PHE A 267 -18.15 7.20 4.46
C PHE A 267 -19.45 7.38 5.24
N LYS A 268 -20.48 8.03 4.66
CA LYS A 268 -21.81 8.10 5.29
C LYS A 268 -22.43 6.72 5.46
N SER A 269 -22.35 5.86 4.44
CA SER A 269 -22.85 4.49 4.52
C SER A 269 -22.07 3.68 5.57
N MET A 270 -20.75 3.75 5.61
CA MET A 270 -19.94 3.06 6.61
C MET A 270 -20.25 3.56 8.04
N GLN A 271 -20.42 4.86 8.22
CA GLN A 271 -20.80 5.44 9.51
C GLN A 271 -22.17 4.95 9.97
N GLN A 272 -23.16 4.87 9.06
CA GLN A 272 -24.48 4.33 9.36
C GLN A 272 -24.44 2.83 9.74
N LEU A 273 -23.51 2.08 9.14
CA LEU A 273 -23.30 0.65 9.44
C LEU A 273 -22.48 0.41 10.72
N GLY A 274 -21.84 1.46 11.26
CA GLY A 274 -21.13 1.46 12.53
C GLY A 274 -19.70 0.92 12.48
N ASP A 275 -19.08 0.92 13.66
CA ASP A 275 -17.66 0.57 13.87
C ASP A 275 -17.20 -0.78 13.28
N PRO A 276 -18.00 -1.87 13.31
CA PRO A 276 -17.61 -3.14 12.68
C PRO A 276 -17.38 -3.05 11.17
N VAL A 277 -17.89 -2.01 10.51
CA VAL A 277 -17.67 -1.75 9.08
C VAL A 277 -16.61 -0.66 8.88
N LEU A 278 -16.71 0.43 9.63
CA LEU A 278 -15.84 1.60 9.43
C LEU A 278 -14.39 1.35 9.88
N ARG A 279 -14.16 0.74 11.05
CA ARG A 279 -12.80 0.58 11.60
C ARG A 279 -11.89 -0.29 10.73
N PRO A 280 -12.33 -1.48 10.25
CA PRO A 280 -11.49 -2.29 9.36
C PRO A 280 -11.09 -1.54 8.09
N PHE A 281 -12.01 -0.76 7.50
CA PHE A 281 -11.71 0.04 6.32
C PHE A 281 -10.64 1.11 6.60
N LEU A 282 -10.77 1.86 7.70
CA LEU A 282 -9.76 2.86 8.11
C LEU A 282 -8.39 2.25 8.46
N GLN A 283 -8.35 0.95 8.72
CA GLN A 283 -7.12 0.20 8.98
C GLN A 283 -6.59 -0.51 7.72
N ASP A 284 -7.16 -0.29 6.54
CA ASP A 284 -6.87 -1.01 5.30
C ASP A 284 -7.05 -2.53 5.38
N VAL A 285 -8.03 -2.97 6.17
CA VAL A 285 -8.42 -4.37 6.26
C VAL A 285 -9.75 -4.53 5.54
N ILE A 286 -9.68 -4.68 4.22
CA ILE A 286 -10.87 -4.95 3.40
C ILE A 286 -11.39 -6.36 3.71
N GLN A 287 -12.63 -6.41 4.19
CA GLN A 287 -13.33 -7.64 4.55
C GLN A 287 -14.59 -7.77 3.70
N PHE A 288 -14.95 -9.01 3.35
CA PHE A 288 -16.09 -9.27 2.48
C PHE A 288 -17.41 -8.68 3.02
N GLY A 289 -17.76 -9.00 4.27
CA GLY A 289 -19.02 -8.57 4.88
C GLY A 289 -19.19 -7.05 4.95
N PRO A 290 -18.25 -6.30 5.57
CA PRO A 290 -18.22 -4.85 5.54
C PRO A 290 -18.30 -4.25 4.14
N LEU A 291 -17.59 -4.82 3.18
CA LEU A 291 -17.58 -4.34 1.80
C LEU A 291 -18.96 -4.52 1.13
N VAL A 292 -19.55 -5.71 1.20
CA VAL A 292 -20.89 -6.00 0.65
C VAL A 292 -21.93 -5.04 1.23
N LYS A 293 -21.93 -4.85 2.57
CA LYS A 293 -22.89 -3.96 3.25
C LYS A 293 -22.74 -2.52 2.79
N THR A 294 -21.50 -2.04 2.67
CA THR A 294 -21.21 -0.67 2.23
C THR A 294 -21.66 -0.45 0.79
N LEU A 295 -21.27 -1.33 -0.13
CA LEU A 295 -21.66 -1.23 -1.55
C LEU A 295 -23.19 -1.31 -1.70
N GLY A 296 -23.84 -2.25 -1.02
CA GLY A 296 -25.30 -2.39 -1.07
C GLY A 296 -26.03 -1.16 -0.53
N LEU A 297 -25.56 -0.57 0.56
CA LEU A 297 -26.16 0.63 1.13
C LEU A 297 -25.97 1.86 0.23
N VAL A 298 -24.79 2.00 -0.41
CA VAL A 298 -24.54 3.07 -1.39
C VAL A 298 -25.42 2.90 -2.63
N MET A 299 -25.59 1.68 -3.13
CA MET A 299 -26.50 1.40 -4.25
C MET A 299 -27.95 1.76 -3.93
N PHE A 300 -28.38 1.56 -2.67
CA PHE A 300 -29.73 1.89 -2.24
C PHE A 300 -29.92 3.40 -2.01
N THR A 301 -28.96 4.06 -1.35
CA THR A 301 -29.08 5.47 -0.94
C THR A 301 -28.66 6.47 -2.02
N ASN A 302 -27.76 6.10 -2.92
CA ASN A 302 -27.27 6.94 -4.01
C ASN A 302 -27.09 6.17 -5.33
N PRO A 303 -28.15 5.58 -5.91
CA PRO A 303 -28.04 4.78 -7.15
C PRO A 303 -27.53 5.58 -8.35
N LYS A 304 -27.72 6.91 -8.34
CA LYS A 304 -27.28 7.81 -9.42
C LYS A 304 -25.75 7.90 -9.56
N ILE A 305 -24.99 7.43 -8.57
CA ILE A 305 -23.52 7.40 -8.64
C ILE A 305 -23.01 6.28 -9.54
N LEU A 306 -23.78 5.21 -9.74
CA LEU A 306 -23.35 4.02 -10.48
C LEU A 306 -22.91 4.34 -11.92
N PRO A 307 -23.68 5.07 -12.76
CA PRO A 307 -23.23 5.41 -14.11
C PRO A 307 -21.89 6.14 -14.12
N SER A 308 -21.64 6.98 -13.11
CA SER A 308 -20.36 7.70 -12.99
C SER A 308 -19.23 6.76 -12.57
N ILE A 309 -19.48 5.78 -11.69
CA ILE A 309 -18.51 4.72 -11.38
C ILE A 309 -18.17 3.91 -12.63
N PHE A 310 -19.16 3.49 -13.42
CA PHE A 310 -18.93 2.75 -14.66
C PHE A 310 -18.08 3.54 -15.66
N LYS A 311 -18.36 4.83 -15.85
CA LYS A 311 -17.56 5.72 -16.70
C LYS A 311 -16.15 5.94 -16.14
N GLN A 312 -16.04 6.17 -14.84
CA GLN A 312 -14.78 6.47 -14.18
C GLN A 312 -13.85 5.26 -14.18
N VAL A 313 -14.34 4.08 -13.83
CA VAL A 313 -13.53 2.87 -13.68
C VAL A 313 -13.35 2.17 -15.02
N GLY A 314 -14.45 1.96 -15.75
CA GLY A 314 -14.51 1.14 -16.97
C GLY A 314 -15.05 -0.27 -16.71
N ILE A 315 -15.82 -0.80 -17.67
CA ILE A 315 -16.44 -2.14 -17.58
C ILE A 315 -15.40 -3.27 -17.43
N PRO A 316 -14.29 -3.31 -18.21
CA PRO A 316 -13.32 -4.40 -18.10
C PRO A 316 -12.72 -4.53 -16.69
N GLU A 317 -12.41 -3.40 -16.07
CA GLU A 317 -11.84 -3.34 -14.72
C GLU A 317 -12.85 -3.77 -13.64
N LEU A 318 -14.14 -3.48 -13.83
CA LEU A 318 -15.19 -3.95 -12.93
C LEU A 318 -15.42 -5.46 -13.02
N LEU A 319 -15.30 -6.02 -14.22
CA LEU A 319 -15.38 -7.47 -14.44
C LEU A 319 -14.20 -8.19 -13.78
N ASP A 320 -12.98 -7.68 -13.97
CA ASP A 320 -11.78 -8.18 -13.30
C ASP A 320 -11.93 -8.14 -11.76
N TRP A 321 -12.33 -6.98 -11.23
CA TRP A 321 -12.61 -6.80 -9.80
C TRP A 321 -13.67 -7.77 -9.25
N SER A 322 -14.69 -8.11 -10.05
CA SER A 322 -15.76 -9.04 -9.61
C SER A 322 -15.21 -10.43 -9.29
N GLY A 323 -14.17 -10.88 -10.00
CA GLY A 323 -13.44 -12.11 -9.69
C GLY A 323 -12.75 -12.04 -8.34
N HIS A 324 -12.01 -10.96 -8.07
CA HIS A 324 -11.36 -10.74 -6.78
C HIS A 324 -12.37 -10.63 -5.62
N PHE A 325 -13.48 -9.94 -5.85
CA PHE A 325 -14.57 -9.81 -4.90
C PHE A 325 -15.22 -11.18 -4.57
N PHE A 326 -15.46 -12.01 -5.58
CA PHE A 326 -15.95 -13.38 -5.39
C PHE A 326 -14.95 -14.22 -4.59
N MET A 327 -13.66 -14.17 -4.94
CA MET A 327 -12.60 -14.88 -4.23
C MET A 327 -12.47 -14.41 -2.77
N LEU A 328 -12.66 -13.12 -2.49
CA LEU A 328 -12.70 -12.60 -1.13
C LEU A 328 -13.84 -13.24 -0.32
N GLY A 329 -15.02 -13.42 -0.94
CA GLY A 329 -16.15 -14.15 -0.35
C GLY A 329 -15.82 -15.62 -0.10
N CYS A 330 -15.24 -16.31 -1.08
CA CYS A 330 -14.80 -17.71 -0.93
C CYS A 330 -13.78 -17.88 0.20
N TYR A 331 -12.76 -17.03 0.27
CA TYR A 331 -11.74 -17.06 1.34
C TYR A 331 -12.36 -16.79 2.70
N THR A 332 -13.29 -15.84 2.79
CA THR A 332 -14.03 -15.55 4.03
C THR A 332 -14.85 -16.77 4.47
N CYS A 333 -15.52 -17.45 3.53
CA CYS A 333 -16.27 -18.67 3.81
C CYS A 333 -15.35 -19.81 4.28
N LEU A 334 -14.26 -20.07 3.57
CA LEU A 334 -13.30 -21.12 3.92
C LEU A 334 -12.66 -20.89 5.29
N SER A 335 -12.19 -19.66 5.57
CA SER A 335 -11.60 -19.31 6.87
C SER A 335 -12.62 -19.38 8.02
N THR A 336 -13.88 -19.02 7.77
CA THR A 336 -14.90 -19.01 8.83
C THR A 336 -15.41 -20.42 9.14
N TYR A 337 -15.58 -21.27 8.12
CA TYR A 337 -16.28 -22.56 8.27
C TYR A 337 -15.39 -23.79 8.13
N LEU A 338 -14.33 -23.75 7.30
CA LEU A 338 -13.44 -24.90 7.09
C LEU A 338 -12.17 -24.86 7.96
N GLU A 339 -11.58 -23.68 8.19
CA GLU A 339 -10.35 -23.56 9.00
C GLU A 339 -10.49 -24.18 10.41
N PRO A 340 -11.60 -24.02 11.15
CA PRO A 340 -11.77 -24.66 12.45
C PRO A 340 -11.69 -26.19 12.37
N ALA A 341 -12.16 -26.79 11.27
CA ALA A 341 -12.10 -28.24 11.06
C ALA A 341 -10.67 -28.71 10.73
N ILE A 342 -9.90 -27.89 10.01
CA ILE A 342 -8.52 -28.21 9.59
C ILE A 342 -7.54 -28.05 10.75
N ARG A 343 -7.68 -27.01 11.59
CA ARG A 343 -6.78 -26.79 12.75
C ARG A 343 -6.85 -27.90 13.80
N CYS A 344 -7.93 -28.68 13.82
CA CYS A 344 -8.06 -29.85 14.69
C CYS A 344 -7.22 -31.05 14.22
N VAL A 345 -6.61 -30.99 13.03
CA VAL A 345 -5.75 -32.05 12.48
C VAL A 345 -4.29 -31.70 12.81
N PRO A 346 -3.57 -32.49 13.63
CA PRO A 346 -2.20 -32.18 14.01
C PRO A 346 -1.25 -32.21 12.80
N TYR A 347 -0.36 -31.23 12.69
CA TYR A 347 0.62 -31.09 11.60
C TYR A 347 1.45 -32.36 11.32
N SER A 348 1.57 -33.27 12.27
CA SER A 348 2.24 -34.57 12.13
C SER A 348 1.57 -35.54 11.13
N THR A 349 0.34 -35.27 10.68
CA THR A 349 -0.36 -36.14 9.70
C THR A 349 -0.09 -35.80 8.25
N PHE A 350 0.55 -34.66 7.95
CA PHE A 350 0.91 -34.32 6.57
C PHE A 350 2.28 -34.92 6.21
N PRO A 351 2.41 -35.66 5.10
CA PRO A 351 3.68 -36.23 4.69
C PRO A 351 4.69 -35.11 4.44
N ARG A 352 5.84 -35.19 5.12
CA ARG A 352 7.01 -34.36 4.79
C ARG A 352 7.54 -34.86 3.45
N THR A 353 7.27 -34.13 2.38
CA THR A 353 7.80 -34.40 1.04
C THR A 353 9.22 -33.90 0.90
#